data_AF-A0A5N6FGD8-F1
#
_entry.id   AF-A0A5N6FGD8-F1
#
_cell.length_a   1.000
_cell.length_b   1.000
_cell.length_c   1.000
_cell.angle_alpha   90.00
_cell.angle_beta   90.00
_cell.angle_gamma   90.00
#
_symmetry.space_group_name_H-M   'P 1'
#
loop_
_entity.id
_entity.type
_entity.pdbx_description
1 polymer ?
#
loop_
_entity_poly.entity_id
_entity_poly.type
_entity_poly.pdbx_seq_one_letter_code
_entity_poly.pdbx_strand_id
1 'polypeptide(L)' 'MQIISILSLLLPLAVTVSARHEIGEQCSGSGYDCTATSNEIVVCNGYQWQLAAKCGNGCCVWPGTPAPYCAC' A
#
# COMPACT_ATOMS: atom_id res chain seq x y z
N MET A 1 39.85 -3.13 32.32
CA MET A 1 38.88 -2.05 32.03
C MET A 1 38.20 -2.42 30.73
N GLN A 2 36.91 -2.81 30.77
CA GLN A 2 36.16 -3.31 29.62
C GLN A 2 35.67 -2.15 28.75
N ILE A 3 35.97 -2.24 27.45
CA ILE A 3 35.55 -1.29 26.43
C ILE A 3 34.19 -1.78 25.92
N ILE A 4 33.11 -1.11 26.31
CA ILE A 4 31.76 -1.44 25.86
C ILE A 4 31.56 -0.75 24.50
N SER A 5 31.69 -1.50 23.41
CA SER A 5 31.37 -1.03 22.06
C SER A 5 29.85 -0.95 21.90
N ILE A 6 29.32 0.27 21.85
CA ILE A 6 27.91 0.53 21.62
C ILE A 6 27.68 0.49 20.11
N LEU A 7 27.25 -0.66 19.61
CA LEU A 7 26.89 -0.84 18.21
C LEU A 7 25.50 -0.21 18.00
N SER A 8 25.46 1.01 17.44
CA SER A 8 24.22 1.72 17.12
C SER A 8 23.43 0.96 16.06
N LEU A 9 22.38 0.25 16.47
CA LEU A 9 21.40 -0.36 15.56
C LEU A 9 20.55 0.74 14.90
N LEU A 10 20.97 1.18 13.72
CA LEU A 10 20.13 1.97 12.83
C LEU A 10 19.02 1.05 12.27
N LEU A 11 17.84 1.10 12.87
CA LEU A 11 16.64 0.48 12.33
C LEU A 11 16.16 1.31 11.12
N PRO A 12 16.06 0.72 9.91
CA PRO A 12 15.45 1.40 8.79
C PRO A 12 13.95 1.55 9.05
N LEU A 13 13.48 2.79 9.14
CA LEU A 13 12.06 3.10 9.08
C LEU A 13 11.58 2.78 7.66
N ALA A 14 10.84 1.68 7.50
CA ALA A 14 10.15 1.38 6.26
C ALA A 14 9.03 2.40 6.08
N VAL A 15 9.30 3.48 5.35
CA VAL A 15 8.26 4.39 4.86
C VAL A 15 7.46 3.61 3.83
N THR A 16 6.29 3.11 4.22
CA THR A 16 5.31 2.60 3.27
C THR A 16 4.73 3.81 2.53
N VAL A 17 5.38 4.21 1.44
CA VAL A 17 4.72 5.02 0.42
C VAL A 17 3.61 4.14 -0.12
N SER A 18 2.35 4.43 0.26
CA SER A 18 1.18 3.91 -0.45
C SER A 18 1.17 4.63 -1.80
N ALA A 19 1.95 4.09 -2.74
CA ALA A 19 1.83 4.47 -4.13
C ALA A 19 0.45 4.02 -4.57
N ARG A 20 -0.41 4.96 -4.95
CA ARG A 20 -1.69 4.59 -5.57
C ARG A 20 -1.40 3.87 -6.88
N HIS A 21 -2.14 2.81 -7.16
CA HIS A 21 -1.83 1.88 -8.25
C HIS A 21 -2.94 1.79 -9.27
N GLU A 22 -2.58 1.75 -10.54
CA GLU A 22 -3.54 1.63 -11.64
C GLU A 22 -3.74 0.18 -12.08
N ILE A 23 -4.90 -0.11 -12.66
CA ILE A 23 -5.22 -1.44 -13.17
C ILE A 23 -4.23 -1.81 -14.29
N GLY A 24 -3.60 -2.97 -14.16
CA GLY A 24 -2.62 -3.49 -15.12
C GLY A 24 -1.18 -3.10 -14.83
N GLU A 25 -0.92 -2.18 -13.89
CA GLU A 25 0.45 -1.90 -13.43
C GLU A 25 1.08 -3.14 -12.81
N GLN A 26 2.39 -3.30 -13.00
CA GLN A 26 3.13 -4.40 -12.40
C GLN A 26 3.19 -4.26 -10.89
N CYS A 27 3.07 -5.39 -10.20
CA CYS A 27 3.13 -5.46 -8.74
C CYS A 27 3.89 -6.73 -8.31
N SER A 28 4.31 -6.76 -7.05
CA SER A 28 4.91 -7.96 -6.44
C SER A 28 4.31 -8.19 -5.06
N GLY A 29 4.23 -9.45 -4.64
CA GLY A 29 3.61 -9.83 -3.36
C GLY A 29 2.09 -9.87 -3.43
N SER A 30 1.43 -9.44 -2.36
CA SER A 30 -0.03 -9.39 -2.26
C SER A 30 -0.46 -8.16 -1.45
N GLY A 31 -1.61 -7.59 -1.81
CA GLY A 31 -2.12 -6.39 -1.15
C GLY A 31 -3.31 -5.80 -1.89
N TYR A 32 -4.01 -4.89 -1.21
CA TYR A 32 -5.06 -4.07 -1.78
C TYR A 32 -4.67 -2.59 -1.67
N ASP A 33 -5.03 -1.80 -2.67
CA ASP A 33 -4.85 -0.35 -2.66
C ASP A 33 -6.02 0.34 -3.39
N CYS A 34 -6.07 1.66 -3.34
CA CYS A 34 -6.96 2.48 -4.17
C CYS A 34 -6.25 2.89 -5.47
N THR A 35 -7.03 3.08 -6.54
CA THR A 35 -6.54 3.74 -7.76
C THR A 35 -6.14 5.19 -7.49
N ALA A 36 -5.37 5.82 -8.39
CA ALA A 36 -4.92 7.20 -8.19
C ALA A 36 -6.09 8.17 -8.08
N THR A 37 -7.20 7.85 -8.76
CA THR A 37 -8.46 8.60 -8.73
C THR A 37 -9.31 8.33 -7.49
N SER A 38 -8.95 7.34 -6.66
CA SER A 38 -9.76 6.87 -5.52
C SER A 38 -11.15 6.39 -5.95
N ASN A 39 -11.29 5.88 -7.18
CA ASN A 39 -12.58 5.41 -7.72
C ASN A 39 -12.77 3.91 -7.60
N GLU A 40 -11.68 3.16 -7.48
CA GLU A 40 -11.66 1.70 -7.43
C GLU A 40 -10.69 1.20 -6.36
N ILE A 41 -10.98 -0.01 -5.88
CA ILE A 41 -10.05 -0.83 -5.11
C ILE A 41 -9.38 -1.80 -6.08
N VAL A 42 -8.06 -1.89 -6.01
CA VAL A 42 -7.24 -2.84 -6.77
C VAL A 42 -6.60 -3.87 -5.84
N VAL A 43 -6.32 -5.06 -6.37
CA VAL A 43 -5.63 -6.15 -5.69
C VAL A 43 -4.41 -6.59 -6.49
N CYS A 44 -3.28 -6.79 -5.83
CA CYS A 44 -2.08 -7.33 -6.46
C CYS A 44 -2.15 -8.86 -6.46
N ASN A 45 -2.12 -9.47 -7.65
CA ASN A 45 -2.15 -10.93 -7.81
C ASN A 45 -0.74 -11.58 -7.81
N GLY A 46 0.29 -10.83 -7.40
CA GLY A 46 1.69 -11.24 -7.46
C GLY A 46 2.41 -10.90 -8.76
N TYR A 47 1.71 -10.32 -9.75
CA TYR A 47 2.30 -9.88 -11.02
C TYR A 47 1.76 -8.52 -11.47
N GLN A 48 0.44 -8.32 -11.38
CA GLN A 48 -0.23 -7.09 -11.79
C GLN A 48 -1.37 -6.72 -10.83
N TRP A 49 -1.65 -5.41 -10.77
CA TRP A 49 -2.84 -4.88 -10.11
C TRP A 49 -4.08 -5.17 -10.93
N GLN A 50 -5.08 -5.77 -10.30
CA GLN A 50 -6.36 -6.11 -10.90
C GLN A 50 -7.48 -5.41 -10.18
N LEU A 51 -8.57 -5.12 -10.88
CA LEU A 51 -9.76 -4.54 -10.27
C LEU A 51 -10.36 -5.50 -9.24
N ALA A 52 -10.51 -5.04 -8.01
CA ALA A 52 -11.20 -5.77 -6.94
C ALA A 52 -12.63 -5.25 -6.75
N ALA A 53 -12.83 -3.93 -6.73
CA ALA A 53 -14.15 -3.31 -6.58
C ALA A 53 -14.21 -1.90 -7.18
N LYS A 54 -15.41 -1.46 -7.59
CA LYS A 54 -15.68 -0.07 -7.98
C LYS A 54 -16.39 0.66 -6.85
N CYS A 55 -15.84 1.78 -6.40
CA CYS A 55 -16.40 2.60 -5.32
C CYS A 55 -17.21 3.80 -5.82
N GLY A 56 -16.95 4.27 -7.04
CA GLY A 56 -17.49 5.55 -7.53
C GLY A 56 -16.56 6.72 -7.21
N ASN A 57 -16.89 7.91 -7.73
CA ASN A 57 -15.93 9.01 -7.84
C ASN A 57 -15.41 9.50 -6.48
N GLY A 58 -14.13 9.24 -6.17
CA GLY A 58 -13.47 9.65 -4.94
C GLY A 58 -13.89 8.91 -3.67
N CYS A 59 -14.59 7.78 -3.78
CA CYS A 59 -15.16 7.07 -2.63
C CYS A 59 -14.26 5.93 -2.09
N CYS A 60 -13.06 5.71 -2.62
CA CYS A 60 -12.13 4.73 -2.09
C CYS A 60 -11.31 5.34 -0.94
N VAL A 61 -11.41 4.76 0.26
CA VAL A 61 -10.74 5.26 1.48
C VAL A 61 -9.48 4.44 1.76
N TRP A 62 -8.32 5.07 1.57
CA TRP A 62 -6.97 4.54 1.86
C TRP A 62 -5.90 5.64 1.69
N PRO A 63 -4.77 5.61 2.43
CA PRO A 63 -4.41 4.74 3.56
C PRO A 63 -5.02 5.22 4.90
N GLY A 64 -4.80 4.46 5.98
CA GLY A 64 -5.24 4.81 7.36
C GLY A 64 -6.23 3.83 8.01
N THR A 65 -6.61 2.78 7.28
CA THR A 65 -7.45 1.67 7.75
C THR A 65 -6.74 0.33 7.60
N PRO A 66 -7.29 -0.80 8.09
CA PRO A 66 -6.67 -2.11 7.89
C PRO A 66 -6.67 -2.59 6.43
N ALA A 67 -7.64 -2.15 5.63
CA ALA A 67 -7.76 -2.42 4.20
C ALA A 67 -8.54 -1.28 3.51
N PRO A 68 -8.37 -1.05 2.20
CA PRO A 68 -9.18 -0.11 1.44
C PRO A 68 -10.65 -0.56 1.41
N TYR A 69 -11.56 0.40 1.45
CA TYR A 69 -13.01 0.17 1.39
C TYR A 69 -13.70 1.34 0.69
N CYS A 70 -14.92 1.12 0.23
CA CYS A 70 -15.74 2.15 -0.39
C CYS A 70 -16.58 2.89 0.66
N ALA A 71 -16.43 4.21 0.75
CA ALA A 71 -17.28 5.07 1.55
C ALA A 71 -17.29 6.51 1.02
N CYS A 72 -18.49 7.08 1.00
CA CYS A 72 -18.83 8.49 0.90
C CYS A 72 -20.16 8.67 1.67
#